data_AF-A0A2S6RJJ5-F1
#
_entry.id   AF-A0A2S6RJJ5-F1
#
_cell.length_a   1.000
_cell.length_b   1.000
_cell.length_c   1.000
_cell.angle_alpha   90.00
_cell.angle_beta   90.00
_cell.angle_gamma   90.00
#
_symmetry.space_group_name_H-M   'P 1'
#
loop_
_entity.id
_entity.type
_entity.pdbx_description
1 polymer ?
#
loop_
_entity_poly.entity_id
_entity_poly.type
_entity_poly.pdbx_seq_one_letter_code
_entity_poly.pdbx_strand_id
1 'polypeptide(L)' 'MKKTVTKDYLAEKINKELGLPKSESLELVSSLFVTMTENLNNEDIVKIAGFGTFKVRKKNKRMGRNPKTGI' A
#
# COMPACT_ATOMS: atom_id res chain seq x y z
N MET A 1 -3.35 13.15 19.24
CA MET A 1 -3.24 13.27 17.77
C MET A 1 -3.03 11.90 17.16
N LYS A 2 -3.70 11.58 16.04
CA LYS A 2 -3.57 10.27 15.36
C LYS A 2 -2.22 10.25 14.63
N LYS A 3 -1.35 9.28 14.94
CA LYS A 3 -0.04 9.15 14.30
C LYS A 3 -0.21 8.65 12.86
N THR A 4 0.31 9.38 11.89
CA THR A 4 0.39 8.92 10.49
C THR A 4 1.52 7.89 10.38
N VAL A 5 1.21 6.72 9.83
CA VAL A 5 2.21 5.69 9.54
C VAL A 5 2.83 6.01 8.18
N THR A 6 4.14 6.20 8.15
CA THR A 6 4.92 6.50 6.94
C THR A 6 5.85 5.34 6.59
N LYS A 7 6.39 5.33 5.36
CA LYS A 7 7.42 4.37 4.95
C LYS A 7 8.64 4.39 5.88
N ASP A 8 9.11 5.60 6.23
CA ASP A 8 10.22 5.77 7.17
C ASP A 8 9.94 5.14 8.53
N TYR A 9 8.71 5.28 9.03
CA TYR A 9 8.34 4.67 10.30
C TYR A 9 8.35 3.14 10.23
N LEU A 10 7.91 2.55 9.11
CA LEU A 10 7.97 1.10 8.89
C LEU A 10 9.42 0.61 8.80
N ALA A 11 10.28 1.33 8.08
CA ALA A 11 11.70 1.01 7.97
C ALA A 11 12.42 1.11 9.32
N GLU A 12 12.12 2.12 10.14
CA GLU A 12 12.64 2.23 11.50
C GLU A 12 12.19 1.07 12.40
N LYS A 13 10.97 0.58 12.22
CA LYS A 13 10.48 -0.60 12.94
C LYS A 13 11.23 -1.86 12.55
N ILE A 14 11.45 -2.07 11.26
CA ILE A 14 12.24 -3.19 10.73
C ILE A 14 13.69 -3.13 11.23
N ASN A 15 14.34 -1.96 11.17
CA ASN A 15 15.69 -1.75 11.70
C ASN A 15 15.76 -2.12 13.19
N LYS A 16 14.77 -1.72 14.00
CA LYS A 16 14.74 -2.02 15.45
C LYS A 16 14.50 -3.48 15.77
N GLU A 17 13.65 -4.16 14.99
CA GLU A 17 13.28 -5.55 15.27
C GLU A 17 14.27 -6.56 14.67
N LEU A 18 14.86 -6.25 13.52
CA LEU A 18 15.74 -7.16 12.76
C LEU A 18 17.20 -6.70 12.72
N GLY A 19 17.53 -5.50 13.18
CA GLY A 19 18.90 -4.95 13.17
C GLY A 19 19.41 -4.52 11.79
N LEU A 20 18.58 -4.59 10.75
CA LEU A 20 18.96 -4.24 9.38
C LEU A 20 19.24 -2.75 9.23
N PRO A 21 20.24 -2.30 8.45
CA PRO A 21 20.45 -0.90 8.14
C PRO A 21 19.16 -0.19 7.69
N LYS A 22 19.02 1.10 8.02
CA LYS A 22 17.82 1.87 7.66
C LYS A 22 17.60 1.94 6.14
N SER A 23 18.68 2.02 5.36
CA SER A 23 18.62 1.98 3.89
C SER A 23 18.03 0.67 3.38
N GLU A 24 18.55 -0.46 3.83
CA GLU A 24 18.06 -1.79 3.45
C GLU A 24 16.61 -2.01 3.91
N SER A 25 16.27 -1.53 5.11
CA SER A 25 14.89 -1.58 5.61
C SER A 25 13.93 -0.78 4.73
N LEU A 26 14.35 0.38 4.22
CA LEU A 26 13.57 1.19 3.27
C LEU A 26 13.41 0.50 1.92
N GLU A 27 14.47 -0.16 1.44
CA GLU A 27 14.45 -0.93 0.19
C GLU A 27 13.50 -2.13 0.30
N LEU A 28 13.52 -2.86 1.41
CA LEU A 28 12.58 -3.97 1.66
C LEU A 28 11.12 -3.52 1.64
N VAL A 29 10.80 -2.44 2.38
CA VAL A 29 9.44 -1.88 2.39
C VAL A 29 9.04 -1.42 0.99
N SER A 30 9.96 -0.80 0.25
CA SER A 30 9.68 -0.33 -1.10
C SER A 30 9.46 -1.48 -2.08
N SER A 31 10.31 -2.51 -2.03
CA SER A 31 10.21 -3.72 -2.85
C SER A 31 8.88 -4.46 -2.63
N LEU A 32 8.41 -4.54 -1.38
CA LEU A 32 7.09 -5.08 -1.06
C LEU A 32 5.98 -4.34 -1.81
N PHE A 33 5.96 -3.00 -1.73
CA PHE A 33 4.93 -2.21 -2.42
C PHE A 33 5.03 -2.26 -3.93
N VAL A 34 6.25 -2.30 -4.49
CA VAL A 34 6.49 -2.47 -5.93
C VAL A 34 5.90 -3.80 -6.39
N THR A 35 6.29 -4.89 -5.76
CA THR A 35 5.79 -6.25 -6.07
C THR A 35 4.26 -6.31 -6.00
N MET A 36 3.65 -5.75 -4.96
CA MET A 36 2.19 -5.70 -4.84
C MET A 36 1.54 -4.91 -5.99
N THR A 37 2.13 -3.77 -6.38
CA THR A 37 1.57 -2.90 -7.42
C THR A 37 1.68 -3.54 -8.81
N GLU A 38 2.82 -4.18 -9.10
CA GLU A 38 3.03 -4.91 -10.36
C GLU A 38 2.00 -6.03 -10.55
N ASN A 39 1.78 -6.86 -9.53
CA ASN A 39 0.78 -7.92 -9.58
C ASN A 39 -0.64 -7.36 -9.72
N LEU A 40 -0.98 -6.30 -8.98
CA LEU A 40 -2.30 -5.67 -9.10
C LEU A 40 -2.52 -5.05 -10.49
N ASN A 41 -1.48 -4.49 -11.14
CA ASN A 41 -1.58 -3.97 -12.50
C ASN A 41 -1.88 -5.07 -13.53
N ASN A 42 -1.42 -6.29 -13.28
CA ASN A 42 -1.72 -7.47 -14.11
C ASN A 42 -3.10 -8.10 -13.81
N GLU A 43 -3.92 -7.43 -13.00
CA GLU A 43 -5.22 -7.93 -12.51
C GLU A 43 -5.13 -9.17 -11.58
N ASP A 44 -3.93 -9.50 -11.09
CA ASP A 44 -3.72 -10.60 -10.16
C ASP A 44 -4.28 -10.28 -8.75
N ILE A 45 -4.50 -11.33 -7.97
CA ILE A 45 -4.97 -11.24 -6.59
C ILE A 45 -3.78 -11.36 -5.65
N VAL A 46 -3.49 -10.31 -4.88
CA VAL A 46 -2.46 -10.33 -3.84
C VAL A 46 -3.11 -10.71 -2.50
N LYS A 47 -2.77 -11.89 -1.98
CA LYS A 47 -3.29 -12.39 -0.70
C LYS A 47 -2.17 -12.48 0.34
N ILE A 48 -2.32 -11.76 1.45
CA ILE A 48 -1.40 -11.79 2.58
C ILE A 48 -2.16 -12.39 3.77
N ALA A 49 -1.81 -13.63 4.14
CA ALA A 49 -2.44 -14.35 5.24
C ALA A 49 -2.32 -13.55 6.56
N GLY A 50 -3.41 -13.45 7.31
CA GLY A 50 -3.46 -12.67 8.56
C GLY A 50 -3.53 -11.15 8.37
N PHE A 51 -3.45 -10.63 7.14
CA PHE A 51 -3.55 -9.20 6.86
C PHE A 51 -4.74 -8.86 5.95
N GLY A 52 -4.81 -9.45 4.76
CA GLY A 52 -5.90 -9.12 3.83
C GLY A 52 -5.72 -9.65 2.42
N THR A 53 -6.70 -9.33 1.57
CA THR A 53 -6.68 -9.66 0.14
C THR A 53 -6.93 -8.40 -0.68
N PHE A 54 -6.02 -8.12 -1.60
CA PHE A 54 -6.05 -7.00 -2.51
C PHE A 54 -6.36 -7.51 -3.92
N LYS A 55 -7.31 -6.86 -4.58
CA LYS A 55 -7.69 -7.17 -5.97
C LYS A 55 -8.20 -5.94 -6.67
N VAL A 56 -7.96 -5.84 -7.97
CA VAL A 56 -8.55 -4.80 -8.80
C VAL A 56 -10.04 -5.08 -8.99
N ARG A 57 -10.87 -4.04 -8.82
CA ARG A 57 -12.30 -4.11 -9.13
C ARG A 57 -12.63 -3.16 -10.27
N LYS A 58 -13.09 -3.70 -11.39
CA LYS A 58 -13.62 -2.92 -12.51
C LYS A 58 -14.96 -2.32 -12.09
N LYS A 59 -15.06 -0.99 -12.09
CA LYS A 59 -16.26 -0.25 -11.71
C LYS A 59 -16.97 0.25 -12.96
N ASN A 60 -18.29 0.06 -13.03
CA ASN A 60 -19.11 0.59 -14.11
C ASN A 60 -19.15 2.12 -14.08
N LYS A 61 -19.32 2.73 -15.26
CA LYS A 61 -19.54 4.17 -15.39
C LYS A 61 -20.83 4.55 -14.65
N ARG A 62 -20.78 5.67 -13.93
CA ARG A 62 -21.94 6.31 -13.29
C ARG A 62 -21.85 7.81 -13.47
N MET A 63 -22.99 8.49 -13.44
CA MET A 63 -23.04 9.93 -13.52
C MET A 63 -22.29 10.53 -12.32
N GLY A 64 -21.24 11.30 -12.60
CA GLY A 64 -20.56 12.12 -11.60
C GLY A 64 -21.43 13.33 -11.26
N ARG A 65 -21.21 13.90 -10.08
CA ARG A 65 -21.80 15.18 -9.66
C ARG A 65 -20.69 16.01 -9.06
N ASN A 66 -20.73 17.33 -9.23
CA ASN A 66 -19.79 18.21 -8.54
C ASN A 66 -20.15 18.26 -7.04
N PRO A 67 -19.29 17.81 -6.11
CA PRO A 67 -19.61 17.81 -4.68
C PRO A 67 -19.91 19.20 -4.11
N LYS A 68 -19.42 20.26 -4.75
CA LYS A 68 -19.62 21.65 -4.32
C LYS A 68 -20.97 22.22 -4.74
N THR A 69 -21.48 21.83 -5.92
CA THR A 69 -22.71 22.42 -6.51
C THR A 69 -23.87 21.43 -6.62
N GLY A 70 -23.64 20.13 -6.41
CA GLY A 70 -24.66 19.09 -6.42
C GLY A 70 -25.17 18.68 -7.80
N ILE A 71 -24.81 19.43 -8.84
CA ILE A 71 -25.09 19.16 -10.27
C ILE A 71 -23.87 18.50 -10.90
#